data_AF-A0AAP0QCH3-F1
#
_entry.id   AF-A0AAP0QCH3-F1
#
_cell.length_a   1.000
_cell.length_b   1.000
_cell.length_c   1.000
_cell.angle_alpha   90.00
_cell.angle_beta   90.00
_cell.angle_gamma   90.00
#
_symmetry.space_group_name_H-M   'P 1'
#
loop_
_entity.id
_entity.type
_entity.pdbx_description
1 polymer ?
#
loop_
_entity_poly.entity_id
_entity_poly.type
_entity_poly.pdbx_seq_one_letter_code
_entity_poly.pdbx_strand_id
1 'polypeptide(L)' 'MAKLSWSSIALVLFLSVVFAVEVANAGGEGSLKPERTYGHKEECPCYNNWKTKEGTPKCP' A
#
# COMPACT_ATOMS: atom_id res chain seq x y z
N MET A 1 29.14 -34.42 1.81
CA MET A 1 28.96 -33.72 3.10
C MET A 1 29.31 -32.25 2.89
N ALA A 2 28.33 -31.40 2.57
CA ALA A 2 28.59 -29.97 2.41
C ALA A 2 28.79 -29.36 3.80
N LYS A 3 30.01 -28.94 4.13
CA LYS A 3 30.30 -28.10 5.29
C LYS A 3 29.76 -26.72 4.95
N LEU A 4 28.48 -26.50 5.23
CA LEU A 4 27.85 -25.21 5.08
C LEU A 4 28.55 -24.26 6.04
N SER A 5 29.46 -23.46 5.49
CA SER A 5 30.27 -22.53 6.27
C SER A 5 29.34 -21.60 7.02
N TRP A 6 29.55 -21.46 8.33
CA TRP A 6 28.75 -20.57 9.18
C TRP A 6 28.70 -19.14 8.62
N SER A 7 29.77 -18.72 7.94
CA SER A 7 29.84 -17.46 7.21
C SER A 7 28.83 -17.38 6.05
N SER A 8 28.64 -18.47 5.31
CA SER A 8 27.65 -18.54 4.22
C SER A 8 26.21 -18.52 4.73
N ILE A 9 25.93 -19.16 5.87
CA ILE A 9 24.60 -19.13 6.50
C ILE A 9 24.26 -17.73 6.99
N ALA A 10 25.21 -17.08 7.69
CA ALA A 10 25.03 -15.72 8.19
C ALA A 10 24.77 -14.71 7.06
N LEU A 11 25.51 -14.83 5.95
CA LEU A 11 25.29 -14.00 4.76
C LEU A 11 23.88 -14.20 4.17
N VAL A 12 23.45 -15.45 3.99
CA VAL A 12 22.13 -15.76 3.44
C VAL A 12 21.01 -15.24 4.34
N LEU A 13 21.14 -15.40 5.66
CA LEU A 13 20.18 -14.86 6.62
C LEU A 13 20.14 -13.33 6.57
N PHE A 14 21.29 -12.67 6.54
CA PHE A 14 21.37 -11.21 6.43
C PHE A 14 20.69 -10.70 5.16
N LEU A 15 20.98 -11.31 4.01
CA LEU A 15 20.35 -10.95 2.73
C LEU A 15 18.82 -11.17 2.75
N SER A 16 18.36 -12.25 3.37
CA SER A 16 16.91 -12.53 3.48
C SER A 16 16.18 -11.50 4.36
N VAL A 17 16.82 -11.05 5.44
CA VAL A 17 16.25 -10.04 6.35
C VAL A 17 16.19 -8.67 5.67
N VAL A 18 17.24 -8.26 4.96
CA VAL A 18 17.25 -7.00 4.20
C VAL A 18 16.12 -6.97 3.18
N PHE A 19 15.95 -8.04 2.41
CA PHE A 19 14.87 -8.17 1.43
C PHE A 19 13.48 -8.09 2.08
N ALA A 20 13.29 -8.76 3.22
CA ALA A 20 12.03 -8.72 3.95
C ALA A 20 11.69 -7.32 4.48
N VAL A 21 12.70 -6.56 4.94
CA VAL A 21 12.53 -5.17 5.42
C VAL A 21 12.09 -4.24 4.29
N GLU A 22 12.67 -4.36 3.10
CA GLU A 22 12.25 -3.56 1.93
C GLU A 22 10.77 -3.81 1.58
N VAL A 23 10.34 -5.08 1.55
CA VAL A 23 8.95 -5.44 1.25
C VAL A 23 7.99 -4.95 2.33
N ALA A 24 8.39 -5.03 3.61
CA ALA A 24 7.56 -4.55 4.72
C ALA A 24 7.35 -3.02 4.67
N ASN A 25 8.34 -2.27 4.19
CA ASN A 25 8.28 -0.82 4.10
C ASN A 25 7.55 -0.31 2.83
N ALA A 26 7.26 -1.18 1.85
CA ALA A 26 6.58 -0.81 0.62
C ALA A 26 5.04 -0.70 0.74
N GLY A 27 4.47 -0.89 1.93
CA GLY A 27 3.03 -0.96 2.17
C GLY A 27 2.40 0.33 2.72
N GLY A 28 2.70 1.50 2.14
CA GLY A 28 2.53 2.75 2.87
C GLY A 28 2.06 3.99 2.11
N GLU A 29 1.21 3.90 1.08
CA GLU A 29 0.48 5.08 0.59
C GLU A 29 -0.77 4.68 -0.23
N GLY A 30 -1.94 4.83 0.37
CA GLY A 30 -3.19 4.50 -0.32
C GLY A 30 -4.39 4.83 0.53
N SER A 31 -4.60 6.11 0.85
CA SER A 31 -5.89 6.52 1.38
C SER A 31 -6.90 6.53 0.24
N LEU A 32 -8.05 5.88 0.41
CA LEU A 32 -9.21 5.92 -0.53
C LEU A 32 -9.89 7.31 -0.56
N LYS A 33 -9.13 8.36 -0.29
CA LYS A 33 -9.61 9.73 -0.32
C LYS A 33 -9.03 10.36 -1.59
N PRO A 34 -9.86 10.96 -2.45
CA PRO A 34 -9.37 11.59 -3.67
C PRO A 34 -8.23 12.56 -3.30
N GLU A 35 -7.11 12.43 -4.01
CA GLU A 35 -5.88 13.17 -3.72
C GLU A 35 -6.08 14.70 -3.90
N ARG A 36 -7.15 15.06 -4.61
CA ARG A 36 -7.55 16.43 -4.88
C ARG A 36 -8.80 16.73 -4.08
N THR A 37 -8.71 17.76 -3.25
CA THR A 37 -9.83 18.30 -2.45
C THR A 37 -11.02 18.74 -3.30
N TYR A 38 -10.84 18.92 -4.62
CA TYR A 38 -11.90 19.17 -5.60
C TYR A 38 -11.61 18.44 -6.93
N GLY A 39 -12.63 17.80 -7.51
CA GLY A 39 -12.66 17.43 -8.93
C GLY A 39 -12.10 16.06 -9.33
N HIS A 40 -12.05 15.06 -8.44
CA HIS A 40 -11.53 13.70 -8.72
C HIS A 40 -12.42 12.62 -8.09
N LYS A 41 -13.75 12.77 -8.19
CA LYS A 41 -14.69 11.86 -7.53
C LYS A 41 -14.68 10.48 -8.18
N GLU A 42 -14.43 10.44 -9.49
CA GLU A 42 -14.34 9.25 -10.32
C GLU A 42 -13.28 8.24 -9.86
N GLU A 43 -12.22 8.70 -9.19
CA GLU A 43 -11.18 7.83 -8.61
C GLU A 43 -11.72 6.96 -7.47
N CYS A 44 -12.78 7.43 -6.79
CA CYS A 44 -13.39 6.79 -5.65
C CYS A 44 -14.90 6.55 -5.91
N PRO A 45 -15.29 5.39 -6.47
CA PRO A 45 -16.68 5.11 -6.84
C PRO A 45 -17.67 5.27 -5.69
N CYS A 46 -17.27 4.94 -4.46
CA CYS A 46 -18.08 5.13 -3.25
C CYS A 46 -18.36 6.63 -2.99
N TYR A 47 -17.36 7.50 -3.13
CA TYR A 47 -17.48 8.94 -2.96
C TYR A 47 -18.31 9.57 -4.09
N ASN A 48 -18.11 9.12 -5.34
CA ASN A 48 -18.85 9.61 -6.50
C ASN A 48 -20.35 9.27 -6.45
N ASN A 49 -20.69 8.05 -6.00
CA ASN A 49 -22.08 7.59 -5.93
C ASN A 49 -22.78 8.02 -4.65
N TRP A 50 -22.10 8.71 -3.73
CA TRP A 50 -22.71 9.15 -2.49
C TRP A 50 -23.69 10.28 -2.74
N LYS A 51 -24.98 9.94 -2.74
CA LYS A 51 -26.09 10.87 -2.92
C LYS A 51 -26.83 11.13 -1.61
N THR A 52 -27.47 12.30 -1.53
CA THR A 52 -28.46 12.62 -0.51
C THR A 52 -29.75 11.84 -0.77
N LYS A 53 -30.71 11.90 0.17
CA LYS A 53 -32.06 11.34 -0.04
C LYS A 53 -32.82 12.01 -1.19
N GLU A 54 -32.38 13.20 -1.61
CA GLU A 54 -32.97 13.98 -2.71
C GLU A 54 -32.27 13.71 -4.06
N GLY A 55 -31.30 12.79 -4.09
CA GLY A 55 -30.59 12.39 -5.32
C GLY A 55 -29.43 13.32 -5.73
N THR A 56 -29.17 14.39 -4.97
CA THR A 56 -28.02 15.28 -5.18
C THR A 56 -26.72 14.66 -4.65
N PRO A 57 -25.54 14.99 -5.23
CA PRO A 57 -24.27 14.54 -4.67
C PRO A 57 -24.10 15.07 -3.24
N LYS A 58 -23.77 14.20 -2.29
CA LYS A 58 -23.58 14.58 -0.87
C LYS A 58 -22.25 15.30 -0.64
N CYS A 59 -21.29 15.08 -1.53
CA CYS A 59 -19.93 15.56 -1.39
C CYS A 59 -19.63 16.62 -2.47
N PRO A 60 -18.90 17.70 -2.14
CA PRO A 60 -18.58 18.79 -3.05
C PRO A 60 -17.69 18.35 -4.21
#